data_AF-A0A3M2RD58-F1
#
_entry.id   AF-A0A3M2RD58-F1
#
_cell.length_a   1.000
_cell.length_b   1.000
_cell.length_c   1.000
_cell.angle_alpha   90.00
_cell.angle_beta   90.00
_cell.angle_gamma   90.00
#
_symmetry.space_group_name_H-M   'P 1'
#
loop_
_entity.id
_entity.type
_entity.pdbx_description
1 polymer ?
#
loop_
_entity_poly.entity_id
_entity_poly.type
_entity_poly.pdbx_seq_one_letter_code
_entity_poly.pdbx_strand_id
1 'polypeptide(L)'
;MNLEILFAAVSAIGAAVSAFFSYRAISESRKNIFLLEKNKVAHAVRKIKRDFDTQWVGYKISAHLEDQGSLLSAKYFVEPSLYEKFTSVLVHLHQLERKLSFEGATDELAEKIAKELDGITCSMRLDQ
;
A
#
# COMPACT_ATOMS: atom_id res chain seq x y z
N MET A 1 -31.14 43.01 20.54
CA MET A 1 -30.20 41.97 20.05
C MET A 1 -29.16 42.69 19.22
N ASN A 2 -27.91 42.76 19.67
CA ASN A 2 -26.90 43.64 19.06
C ASN A 2 -26.44 43.10 17.70
N LEU A 3 -26.45 43.97 16.70
CA LEU A 3 -26.04 43.69 15.32
C LEU A 3 -24.63 43.08 15.24
N GLU A 4 -23.75 43.49 16.15
CA GLU A 4 -22.38 42.97 16.29
C GLU A 4 -22.32 41.47 16.63
N ILE A 5 -23.23 40.99 17.49
CA ILE A 5 -23.31 39.56 17.85
C ILE A 5 -23.74 38.73 16.64
N LEU A 6 -24.64 39.27 15.81
CA LEU A 6 -25.08 38.64 14.58
C LEU A 6 -23.93 38.55 13.55
N PHE A 7 -23.18 39.64 13.35
CA PHE A 7 -22.01 39.65 12.46
C PHE A 7 -20.88 38.74 12.94
N ALA A 8 -20.63 38.69 14.25
CA ALA A 8 -19.66 37.77 14.83
C ALA A 8 -20.06 36.30 14.64
N ALA A 9 -21.35 35.99 14.83
CA ALA A 9 -21.87 34.64 14.60
C ALA A 9 -21.76 34.22 13.13
N VAL A 10 -22.12 35.09 12.18
CA VAL A 10 -21.98 34.82 10.74
C VAL A 10 -20.52 34.65 10.34
N SER A 11 -19.62 35.46 10.89
CA SER A 11 -18.18 35.36 10.63
C SER A 11 -17.58 34.06 11.19
N ALA A 12 -18.02 33.63 12.38
CA ALA A 12 -17.60 32.37 12.99
C ALA A 12 -18.08 31.14 12.18
N ILE A 13 -19.32 31.18 11.68
CA ILE A 13 -19.86 30.14 10.80
C ILE A 13 -19.05 30.10 9.49
N GLY A 14 -18.77 31.24 8.88
CA GLY A 14 -17.95 31.32 7.67
C GLY A 14 -16.54 30.76 7.88
N ALA A 15 -15.90 31.09 9.00
CA ALA A 15 -14.59 30.57 9.37
C ALA A 15 -14.62 29.04 9.60
N ALA A 16 -15.63 28.52 10.29
CA ALA A 16 -15.79 27.08 10.51
C ALA A 16 -16.01 26.31 9.21
N VAL A 17 -16.82 26.84 8.30
CA VAL A 17 -17.05 26.27 6.97
C VAL A 17 -15.76 26.29 6.14
N SER A 18 -15.03 27.41 6.13
CA SER A 18 -13.74 27.52 5.44
C SER A 18 -12.70 26.55 6.00
N ALA A 19 -12.62 26.39 7.32
CA ALA A 19 -11.73 25.44 7.97
C ALA A 19 -12.09 23.99 7.60
N PHE A 20 -13.39 23.65 7.58
CA PHE A 20 -13.87 22.33 7.16
C PHE A 20 -13.52 22.01 5.70
N PHE A 21 -13.75 22.96 4.78
CA PHE A 21 -13.40 22.77 3.37
C PHE A 21 -11.89 22.72 3.14
N SER A 22 -11.11 23.54 3.87
CA SER A 22 -9.65 23.49 3.82
C SER A 22 -9.12 22.15 4.33
N TYR A 23 -9.66 21.64 5.43
CA TYR A 23 -9.35 20.31 5.93
C TYR A 23 -9.67 19.22 4.89
N ARG A 24 -10.85 19.28 4.27
CA ARG A 24 -11.22 18.34 3.21
C ARG A 24 -10.28 18.41 2.01
N ALA A 25 -9.96 19.61 1.53
CA ALA A 25 -9.08 19.83 0.39
C ALA A 25 -7.65 19.34 0.68
N ILE A 26 -7.13 19.57 1.89
CA ILE A 26 -5.82 19.05 2.31
C ILE A 26 -5.84 17.52 2.36
N SER A 27 -6.89 16.94 2.94
CA SER A 27 -7.07 15.49 3.04
C SER A 27 -7.15 14.82 1.65
N GLU A 28 -7.92 15.38 0.72
CA GLU A 28 -7.99 14.92 -0.66
C GLU A 28 -6.68 15.14 -1.43
N SER A 29 -6.00 16.29 -1.24
CA SER A 29 -4.71 16.53 -1.90
C SER A 29 -3.65 15.54 -1.44
N ARG A 30 -3.65 15.13 -0.16
CA ARG A 30 -2.74 14.08 0.35
C ARG A 30 -2.92 12.75 -0.37
N LYS A 31 -4.14 12.41 -0.80
CA LYS A 31 -4.38 11.21 -1.61
C LYS A 31 -3.73 11.30 -2.99
N ASN A 32 -3.75 12.49 -3.59
CA ASN A 32 -3.14 12.75 -4.89
C ASN A 32 -1.61 12.87 -4.84
N ILE A 33 -1.06 13.42 -3.75
CA ILE A 33 0.39 13.61 -3.59
C ILE A 33 1.14 12.27 -3.68
N PHE A 34 0.57 11.20 -3.13
CA PHE A 34 1.18 9.87 -3.13
C PHE A 34 0.59 8.92 -4.18
N LEU A 35 -0.20 9.43 -5.13
CA LEU A 35 -0.86 8.58 -6.12
C LEU A 35 0.18 7.88 -7.03
N LEU A 36 1.24 8.60 -7.39
CA LEU A 36 2.33 8.04 -8.18
C LEU A 36 3.04 6.89 -7.43
N GLU A 37 3.34 7.10 -6.15
CA GLU A 37 3.98 6.15 -5.27
C GLU A 37 3.10 4.93 -5.02
N LYS A 38 1.80 5.14 -4.74
CA LYS A 38 0.81 4.06 -4.61
C LYS A 38 0.71 3.23 -5.89
N ASN A 39 0.73 3.87 -7.06
CA ASN A 39 0.73 3.17 -8.34
C ASN A 39 2.00 2.36 -8.56
N LYS A 40 3.18 2.89 -8.20
CA LYS A 40 4.45 2.15 -8.25
C LYS A 40 4.40 0.89 -7.37
N VAL A 41 3.90 1.01 -6.14
CA VAL A 41 3.73 -0.13 -5.24
C VAL A 41 2.76 -1.15 -5.82
N ALA A 42 1.61 -0.71 -6.36
CA ALA A 42 0.62 -1.62 -6.93
C ALA A 42 1.16 -2.37 -8.15
N HIS A 43 1.94 -1.68 -8.99
CA HIS A 43 2.63 -2.30 -10.11
C HIS A 43 3.65 -3.33 -9.62
N ALA A 44 4.45 -3.01 -8.61
CA ALA A 44 5.43 -3.92 -8.02
C ALA A 44 4.76 -5.19 -7.46
N VAL A 45 3.68 -5.06 -6.68
CA VAL A 45 2.91 -6.22 -6.17
C VAL A 45 2.39 -7.08 -7.31
N ARG A 46 1.74 -6.46 -8.32
CA ARG A 46 1.17 -7.21 -9.45
C ARG A 46 2.24 -7.93 -10.25
N LYS A 47 3.40 -7.32 -10.43
CA LYS A 47 4.54 -7.91 -11.13
C LYS A 47 5.09 -9.10 -10.36
N ILE A 48 5.40 -8.93 -9.06
CA ILE A 48 5.82 -10.03 -8.18
C ILE A 48 4.81 -11.17 -8.21
N LYS A 49 3.52 -10.86 -8.07
CA LYS A 49 2.46 -11.87 -8.13
C LYS A 49 2.45 -12.62 -9.45
N ARG A 50 2.43 -11.89 -10.57
CA ARG A 50 2.39 -12.50 -11.90
C ARG A 50 3.60 -13.41 -12.13
N ASP A 51 4.78 -12.94 -11.78
CA ASP A 51 6.02 -13.69 -12.00
C ASP A 51 6.07 -14.92 -11.08
N PHE A 52 5.58 -14.79 -9.85
CA PHE A 52 5.39 -15.90 -8.92
C PHE A 52 4.40 -16.94 -9.44
N ASP A 53 3.20 -16.53 -9.85
CA ASP A 53 2.16 -17.43 -10.39
C ASP A 53 2.64 -18.17 -11.64
N THR A 54 3.50 -17.55 -12.45
CA THR A 54 4.01 -18.14 -13.69
C THR A 54 5.15 -19.12 -13.44
N GLN A 55 6.04 -18.85 -12.49
CA GLN A 55 7.30 -19.60 -12.32
C GLN A 55 7.72 -19.82 -10.86
N TRP A 56 6.79 -20.23 -10.00
CA TRP A 56 7.07 -20.36 -8.56
C TRP A 56 8.23 -21.33 -8.22
N VAL A 57 8.41 -22.43 -8.97
CA VAL A 57 9.45 -23.46 -8.74
C VAL A 57 10.87 -22.92 -8.92
N GLY A 58 11.04 -21.87 -9.74
CA GLY A 58 12.33 -21.21 -9.98
C GLY A 58 12.37 -19.77 -9.51
N TYR A 59 11.35 -19.33 -8.77
CA TYR A 59 11.17 -17.92 -8.44
C TYR A 59 12.26 -17.42 -7.49
N LYS A 60 12.86 -16.29 -7.83
CA LYS A 60 13.91 -15.63 -7.04
C LYS A 60 13.51 -14.21 -6.75
N ILE A 61 13.10 -13.93 -5.52
CA ILE A 61 12.76 -12.58 -5.09
C ILE A 61 13.98 -11.66 -5.18
N SER A 62 15.20 -12.21 -5.05
CA SER A 62 16.47 -11.49 -5.27
C SER A 62 16.62 -10.89 -6.68
N ALA A 63 15.91 -11.40 -7.70
CA ALA A 63 15.89 -10.80 -9.03
C ALA A 63 14.99 -9.54 -9.13
N HIS A 64 14.17 -9.28 -8.10
CA HIS A 64 13.16 -8.22 -8.07
C HIS A 64 13.52 -7.09 -7.07
N LEU A 65 14.79 -6.70 -6.96
CA LEU A 65 15.25 -5.70 -5.97
C LEU A 65 14.52 -4.36 -6.06
N GLU A 66 14.21 -3.88 -7.27
CA GLU A 66 13.47 -2.63 -7.48
C GLU A 66 12.01 -2.73 -6.98
N ASP A 67 11.37 -3.87 -7.22
CA ASP A 67 10.00 -4.13 -6.78
C ASP A 67 9.96 -4.27 -5.24
N GLN A 68 10.97 -4.90 -4.64
CA GLN A 68 11.15 -4.93 -3.18
C GLN A 68 11.34 -3.53 -2.59
N GLY A 69 12.21 -2.71 -3.20
CA GLY A 69 12.44 -1.33 -2.77
C GLY A 69 11.16 -0.50 -2.82
N SER A 70 10.36 -0.69 -3.86
CA SER A 70 9.05 -0.04 -4.01
C SER A 70 8.11 -0.43 -2.85
N LEU A 71 8.00 -1.71 -2.52
CA LEU A 71 7.19 -2.19 -1.38
C LEU A 71 7.67 -1.63 -0.04
N LEU A 72 8.98 -1.57 0.19
CA LEU A 72 9.54 -1.05 1.43
C LEU A 72 9.35 0.47 1.58
N SER A 73 9.35 1.20 0.46
CA SER A 73 9.06 2.65 0.46
C SER A 73 7.63 2.96 0.91
N ALA A 74 6.70 2.00 0.78
CA ALA A 74 5.28 2.16 1.09
C ALA A 74 4.98 2.58 2.54
N LYS A 75 5.92 2.34 3.46
CA LYS A 75 5.81 2.67 4.89
C LYS A 75 5.25 4.07 5.18
N TYR A 76 5.53 5.05 4.34
CA TYR A 76 5.18 6.46 4.57
C TYR A 76 3.82 6.88 3.99
N PHE A 77 3.22 6.05 3.14
CA PHE A 77 2.05 6.46 2.34
C PHE A 77 0.96 5.39 2.19
N VAL A 78 1.11 4.24 2.83
CA VAL A 78 0.06 3.20 2.95
C VAL A 78 -0.30 2.96 4.42
N GLU A 79 -1.44 2.30 4.65
CA GLU A 79 -1.83 1.90 6.01
C GLU A 79 -0.80 0.94 6.63
N PRO A 80 -0.49 1.05 7.94
CA PRO A 80 0.46 0.18 8.61
C PRO A 80 0.14 -1.32 8.45
N SER A 81 -1.15 -1.68 8.49
CA SER A 81 -1.63 -3.05 8.29
C SER A 81 -1.31 -3.62 6.91
N LEU A 82 -1.35 -2.78 5.86
CA LEU A 82 -0.98 -3.16 4.50
C LEU A 82 0.54 -3.26 4.35
N TYR A 83 1.28 -2.35 5.01
CA TYR A 83 2.73 -2.40 5.04
C TYR A 83 3.27 -3.67 5.71
N GLU A 84 2.66 -4.09 6.83
CA GLU A 84 2.99 -5.36 7.50
C GLU A 84 2.75 -6.58 6.59
N LYS A 85 1.71 -6.55 5.76
CA LYS A 85 1.49 -7.60 4.77
C LYS A 85 2.59 -7.63 3.70
N PHE A 86 3.02 -6.46 3.21
CA PHE A 86 4.13 -6.38 2.25
C PHE A 86 5.41 -6.98 2.83
N THR A 87 5.78 -6.60 4.06
CA THR A 87 6.99 -7.11 4.70
C THR A 87 6.90 -8.61 5.00
N SER A 88 5.74 -9.11 5.45
CA SER A 88 5.54 -10.55 5.68
C SER A 88 5.70 -11.35 4.39
N VAL A 89 5.09 -10.90 3.29
CA VAL A 89 5.20 -11.58 1.99
C VAL A 89 6.64 -11.60 1.50
N LEU A 90 7.37 -10.48 1.63
CA LEU A 90 8.79 -10.44 1.27
C LEU A 90 9.60 -11.44 2.09
N VAL A 91 9.37 -11.53 3.40
CA VAL A 91 10.04 -12.51 4.26
C VAL A 91 9.74 -13.95 3.80
N HIS A 92 8.48 -14.28 3.52
CA HIS A 92 8.13 -15.62 3.04
C HIS A 92 8.73 -15.93 1.66
N LEU A 93 8.77 -14.96 0.75
CA LEU A 93 9.42 -15.10 -0.56
C LEU A 93 10.93 -15.35 -0.43
N HIS A 94 11.61 -14.65 0.48
CA HIS A 94 13.03 -14.89 0.79
C HIS A 94 13.25 -16.28 1.42
N GLN A 95 12.34 -16.72 2.30
CA GLN A 95 12.39 -18.06 2.86
C GLN A 95 12.19 -19.14 1.80
N LEU A 96 11.28 -18.92 0.84
CA LEU A 96 11.06 -19.83 -0.28
C LEU A 96 12.29 -19.92 -1.17
N GLU A 97 12.87 -18.79 -1.58
CA GLU A 97 14.09 -18.79 -2.40
C GLU A 97 15.24 -19.53 -1.72
N ARG A 98 15.39 -19.34 -0.39
CA ARG A 98 16.36 -20.08 0.41
C ARG A 98 16.06 -21.58 0.39
N LYS A 99 14.82 -21.99 0.68
CA LYS A 99 14.44 -23.42 0.69
C LYS A 99 14.60 -24.10 -0.66
N LEU A 100 14.20 -23.44 -1.75
CA LEU A 100 14.41 -23.92 -3.12
C LEU A 100 15.89 -24.20 -3.42
N SER A 101 16.79 -23.42 -2.81
CA SER A 101 18.23 -23.58 -2.99
C SER A 101 18.85 -24.74 -2.19
N PHE A 102 18.23 -25.20 -1.10
CA PHE A 102 18.83 -26.17 -0.16
C PHE A 102 18.05 -27.49 -0.03
N GLU A 103 16.73 -27.45 0.02
CA GLU A 103 15.88 -28.57 0.46
C GLU A 103 14.84 -28.99 -0.59
N GLY A 104 14.67 -28.20 -1.65
CA GLY A 104 13.64 -28.40 -2.67
C GLY A 104 12.35 -27.63 -2.37
N ALA A 105 11.46 -27.61 -3.36
CA ALA A 105 10.22 -26.84 -3.31
C ALA A 105 9.21 -27.44 -2.32
N THR A 106 8.60 -26.59 -1.47
CA THR A 106 7.47 -26.98 -0.62
C THR A 106 6.20 -26.29 -1.11
N ASP A 107 5.30 -27.08 -1.72
CA ASP A 107 4.02 -26.60 -2.27
C ASP A 107 3.20 -25.81 -1.24
N GLU A 108 3.29 -26.20 0.04
CA GLU A 108 2.56 -25.58 1.15
C GLU A 108 3.00 -24.12 1.41
N LEU A 109 4.30 -23.82 1.29
CA LEU A 109 4.82 -22.46 1.43
C LEU A 109 4.45 -21.61 0.22
N ALA A 110 4.49 -22.20 -0.98
CA ALA A 110 4.12 -21.52 -2.21
C ALA A 110 2.62 -21.16 -2.22
N GLU A 111 1.75 -22.07 -1.76
CA GLU A 111 0.31 -21.81 -1.64
C GLU A 111 0.02 -20.71 -0.61
N LYS A 112 0.74 -20.69 0.52
CA LYS A 112 0.63 -19.63 1.52
C LYS A 112 0.99 -18.27 0.91
N ILE A 113 2.11 -18.18 0.20
CA ILE A 113 2.56 -16.96 -0.46
C ILE A 113 1.56 -16.49 -1.51
N ALA A 114 1.01 -17.41 -2.32
CA ALA A 114 -0.01 -17.09 -3.31
C ALA A 114 -1.26 -16.45 -2.66
N LYS A 115 -1.76 -17.04 -1.56
CA LYS A 115 -2.90 -16.48 -0.81
C LYS A 115 -2.60 -15.11 -0.21
N GLU A 116 -1.39 -14.90 0.30
CA GLU A 116 -0.98 -13.60 0.83
C GLU A 116 -0.90 -12.53 -0.28
N LEU A 117 -0.30 -12.87 -1.43
CA LEU A 117 -0.23 -11.99 -2.61
C LEU A 117 -1.62 -11.67 -3.16
N ASP A 118 -2.54 -12.63 -3.21
CA ASP A 118 -3.94 -12.40 -3.57
C ASP A 118 -4.63 -11.43 -2.60
N GLY A 119 -4.47 -11.66 -1.29
CA GLY A 119 -5.04 -10.80 -0.26
C GLY A 119 -4.54 -9.36 -0.34
N ILE A 120 -3.27 -9.15 -0.70
CA ILE A 120 -2.69 -7.83 -0.92
C ILE A 120 -3.23 -7.21 -2.21
N THR A 121 -3.22 -7.94 -3.31
CA THR A 121 -3.64 -7.41 -4.63
C THR A 121 -5.11 -7.00 -4.62
N CYS A 122 -5.98 -7.76 -3.95
CA CYS A 122 -7.40 -7.45 -3.80
C CYS A 122 -7.68 -6.27 -2.84
N SER A 123 -6.78 -6.00 -1.89
CA SER A 123 -6.95 -4.90 -0.92
C SER A 123 -6.31 -3.58 -1.37
N MET A 124 -5.44 -3.59 -2.39
CA MET A 124 -4.91 -2.37 -3.00
C MET A 124 -5.98 -1.63 -3.80
N ARG A 125 -6.82 -0.87 -3.10
CA ARG A 125 -7.65 0.18 -3.68
C ARG A 125 -6.78 1.40 -3.99
N LEU A 126 -6.53 1.63 -5.29
CA LEU A 126 -5.76 2.77 -5.80
C LEU A 126 -6.50 4.11 -5.64
N ASP A 127 -7.80 4.08 -5.31
CA ASP A 127 -8.72 5.21 -5.25
C ASP A 127 -9.01 5.72 -3.83
N GLN A 128 -8.45 5.08 -2.79
CA GLN A 128 -8.70 5.45 -1.38
C GLN A 128 -7.59 6.29 -0.74
#